data_AF-A0A6P3VMK2-F1
#
_entry.id   AF-A0A6P3VMK2-F1
#
_cell.length_a   1.000
_cell.length_b   1.000
_cell.length_c   1.000
_cell.angle_alpha   90.00
_cell.angle_beta   90.00
_cell.angle_gamma   90.00
#
_symmetry.space_group_name_H-M   'P 1'
#
loop_
_entity.id
_entity.type
_entity.pdbx_description
1 polymer ?
#
loop_
_entity_poly.entity_id
_entity_poly.type
_entity_poly.pdbx_seq_one_letter_code
_entity_poly.pdbx_strand_id
1 'polypeptide(L)'
;MERHDSCSEWPVERQHEDCLSESTQERCPVNFPVAVVLPAAGSGERTGLSTPKQFCRILGRPLISYTIHAFERVCWIDNIVVVVAKESHDMMADILHKYNHTKVKIVEGGPTRHRSIFNGLLAFSEPGVGPKLQKPKVVIIHDAVRPFLEEDFLLKITLAAKEQGASGAVRPLVSTVVAATTGGCLDYSLERAKYRASETPQAFIYDIIYQAYQQCSEAEFQFGTECLDLALQHCGTRAQLIEGPPTLWKVTHKQDLASAEAVIKESLSQSACIISGECTETQNLSIWMKNCLTAAGMRVDAIPNTERSMTLSASRNVIKLSVNSSDFVEIREMMKRCEESKDFLLYPVIILWVFLNVSDQVSLRQENDEASTIMNLAEEAKKINIFLYCVQLRYSKVSTEWERTVNRLCQLTMALIRDRNAAFTGQMLQA
;
A
#
# COMPACT_ATOMS: atom_id res chain seq x y z
N MET A 1 -33.65 24.72 74.78
CA MET A 1 -32.62 24.90 75.82
C MET A 1 -32.05 23.51 76.08
N GLU A 2 -30.75 23.32 75.79
CA GLU A 2 -29.91 22.11 76.04
C GLU A 2 -30.23 20.85 75.20
N ARG A 3 -29.38 20.52 74.21
CA ARG A 3 -28.21 19.60 74.23
C ARG A 3 -28.56 18.14 74.56
N HIS A 4 -28.33 17.23 73.61
CA HIS A 4 -27.25 16.22 73.71
C HIS A 4 -27.10 15.39 72.43
N ASP A 5 -25.84 15.26 72.01
CA ASP A 5 -25.32 14.42 70.94
C ASP A 5 -25.46 12.92 71.23
N SER A 6 -25.60 12.11 70.17
CA SER A 6 -24.68 11.01 69.83
C SER A 6 -25.33 10.06 68.83
N CYS A 7 -24.80 10.04 67.61
CA CYS A 7 -25.04 8.93 66.67
C CYS A 7 -23.71 8.56 66.01
N SER A 8 -23.14 7.48 66.56
CA SER A 8 -22.35 6.42 65.92
C SER A 8 -21.22 6.80 64.96
N GLU A 9 -20.00 6.64 65.47
CA GLU A 9 -18.78 6.33 64.71
C GLU A 9 -18.92 4.97 64.00
N TRP A 10 -18.51 4.89 62.72
CA TRP A 10 -18.15 3.64 62.03
C TRP A 10 -16.80 3.84 61.33
N PRO A 11 -15.88 2.86 61.38
CA PRO A 11 -14.49 3.06 61.03
C PRO A 11 -14.20 2.92 59.53
N VAL A 12 -13.18 3.68 59.10
CA VAL A 12 -12.52 3.64 57.81
C VAL A 12 -11.55 2.45 57.78
N GLU A 13 -11.70 1.51 56.85
CA GLU A 13 -10.57 0.68 56.40
C GLU A 13 -10.75 0.10 54.98
N ARG A 14 -10.01 0.72 54.05
CA ARG A 14 -9.34 0.20 52.85
C ARG A 14 -9.90 -1.07 52.16
N GLN A 15 -10.62 -0.86 51.05
CA GLN A 15 -10.64 -1.79 49.93
C GLN A 15 -9.55 -1.40 48.92
N HIS A 16 -8.46 -2.16 48.89
CA HIS A 16 -7.63 -2.32 47.70
C HIS A 16 -8.02 -3.67 47.12
N GLU A 17 -9.01 -3.69 46.22
CA GLU A 17 -9.25 -4.83 45.34
C GLU A 17 -8.76 -4.45 43.94
N ASP A 18 -7.86 -5.29 43.45
CA ASP A 18 -7.23 -5.24 42.14
C ASP A 18 -8.29 -5.30 41.03
N CYS A 19 -8.67 -4.15 40.50
CA CYS A 19 -9.28 -4.05 39.18
C CYS A 19 -8.19 -4.00 38.11
N LEU A 20 -7.49 -5.12 37.92
CA LEU A 20 -6.82 -5.40 36.66
C LEU A 20 -7.92 -5.72 35.64
N SER A 21 -8.31 -4.69 34.90
CA SER A 21 -9.13 -4.85 33.71
C SER A 21 -8.35 -5.69 32.71
N GLU A 22 -8.75 -6.96 32.57
CA GLU A 22 -8.41 -7.77 31.41
C GLU A 22 -8.96 -7.07 30.18
N SER A 23 -8.11 -6.27 29.52
CA SER A 23 -8.39 -5.81 28.17
C SER A 23 -8.50 -7.05 27.29
N THR A 24 -9.70 -7.39 26.85
CA THR A 24 -9.94 -8.37 25.80
C THR A 24 -9.32 -7.86 24.51
N GLN A 25 -8.00 -8.09 24.35
CA GLN A 25 -7.39 -8.16 23.03
C GLN A 25 -8.08 -9.31 22.31
N GLU A 26 -9.00 -8.99 21.41
CA GLU A 26 -9.54 -9.96 20.46
C GLU A 26 -8.36 -10.65 19.78
N ARG A 27 -8.10 -11.90 20.18
CA ARG A 27 -7.05 -12.70 19.56
C ARG A 27 -7.38 -12.84 18.09
N CYS A 28 -6.40 -12.63 17.23
CA CYS A 28 -6.54 -12.88 15.80
C CYS A 28 -7.17 -14.28 15.59
N PRO A 29 -8.28 -14.40 14.82
CA PRO A 29 -8.98 -15.67 14.64
C PRO A 29 -8.13 -16.72 13.91
N VAL A 30 -7.02 -16.31 13.29
CA VAL A 30 -6.03 -17.22 12.69
C VAL A 30 -5.02 -17.62 13.77
N ASN A 31 -5.23 -18.81 14.34
CA ASN A 31 -4.34 -19.43 15.33
C ASN A 31 -3.56 -20.63 14.78
N PHE A 32 -3.33 -20.65 13.47
CA PHE A 32 -2.67 -21.73 12.75
C PHE A 32 -1.71 -21.15 11.71
N PRO A 33 -0.63 -21.85 11.34
CA PRO A 33 0.37 -21.32 10.42
C PRO A 33 -0.21 -21.07 9.02
N VAL A 34 0.04 -19.89 8.46
CA VAL A 34 -0.41 -19.51 7.11
C VAL A 34 0.77 -19.02 6.28
N ALA A 35 0.83 -19.47 5.03
CA ALA A 35 1.83 -19.00 4.07
C ALA A 35 1.19 -18.61 2.73
N VAL A 36 1.96 -17.88 1.92
CA VAL A 36 1.53 -17.40 0.61
C VAL A 36 2.48 -17.95 -0.47
N VAL A 37 1.97 -18.32 -1.63
CA VAL A 37 2.73 -18.65 -2.83
C VAL A 37 2.34 -17.67 -3.94
N LEU A 38 3.34 -16.95 -4.45
CA LEU A 38 3.22 -15.96 -5.51
C LEU A 38 3.92 -16.45 -6.79
N PRO A 39 3.22 -17.09 -7.74
CA PRO A 39 3.79 -17.41 -9.05
C PRO A 39 4.09 -16.12 -9.84
N ALA A 40 5.37 -15.88 -10.09
CA ALA A 40 5.93 -14.69 -10.73
C ALA A 40 7.02 -15.03 -11.77
N ALA A 41 7.03 -16.26 -12.29
CA ALA A 41 8.01 -16.73 -13.27
C ALA A 41 7.61 -16.47 -14.74
N GLY A 42 6.39 -15.96 -14.98
CA GLY A 42 5.92 -15.69 -16.33
C GLY A 42 6.65 -14.52 -17.00
N SER A 43 6.89 -14.66 -18.31
CA SER A 43 7.50 -13.64 -19.19
C SER A 43 6.64 -12.38 -19.38
N GLY A 44 5.31 -12.51 -19.26
CA GLY A 44 4.39 -11.37 -19.36
C GLY A 44 4.10 -10.90 -20.78
N GLU A 45 4.33 -11.73 -21.81
CA GLU A 45 4.24 -11.43 -23.26
C GLU A 45 3.10 -10.51 -23.71
N ARG A 46 1.92 -10.58 -23.07
CA ARG A 46 0.73 -9.76 -23.39
C ARG A 46 0.90 -8.26 -23.12
N THR A 47 1.91 -7.83 -22.37
CA THR A 47 2.19 -6.40 -22.17
C THR A 47 2.98 -5.79 -23.32
N GLY A 48 3.67 -6.60 -24.14
CA GLY A 48 4.58 -6.13 -25.18
C GLY A 48 5.80 -5.36 -24.65
N LEU A 49 6.11 -5.46 -23.35
CA LEU A 49 7.25 -4.82 -22.73
C LEU A 49 8.45 -5.78 -22.67
N SER A 50 9.67 -5.24 -22.72
CA SER A 50 10.90 -6.02 -22.54
C SER A 50 11.09 -6.53 -21.10
N THR A 51 10.54 -5.82 -20.12
CA THR A 51 10.57 -6.20 -18.71
C THR A 51 9.34 -7.04 -18.36
N PRO A 52 9.50 -8.19 -17.67
CA PRO A 52 8.36 -8.94 -17.16
C PRO A 52 7.48 -8.06 -16.27
N LYS A 53 6.17 -8.13 -16.50
CA LYS A 53 5.18 -7.17 -15.97
C LYS A 53 5.20 -7.00 -14.44
N GLN A 54 5.52 -8.05 -13.69
CA GLN A 54 5.65 -8.04 -12.24
C GLN A 54 6.79 -7.12 -11.75
N PHE A 55 7.77 -6.84 -12.62
CA PHE A 55 8.88 -5.94 -12.36
C PHE A 55 8.69 -4.54 -12.97
N CYS A 56 7.58 -4.30 -13.69
CA CYS A 56 7.23 -2.95 -14.13
C CYS A 56 7.08 -2.02 -12.94
N ARG A 57 7.59 -0.79 -13.06
CA ARG A 57 7.59 0.18 -11.97
C ARG A 57 6.38 1.09 -12.03
N ILE A 58 5.77 1.30 -10.88
CA ILE A 58 4.79 2.34 -10.61
C ILE A 58 5.41 3.24 -9.54
N LEU A 59 5.45 4.56 -9.77
CA LEU A 59 6.10 5.50 -8.84
C LEU A 59 7.53 5.07 -8.42
N GLY A 60 8.30 4.51 -9.35
CA GLY A 60 9.67 4.03 -9.10
C GLY A 60 9.78 2.68 -8.39
N ARG A 61 8.68 2.07 -7.94
CA ARG A 61 8.63 0.80 -7.23
C ARG A 61 8.06 -0.34 -8.10
N PRO A 62 8.69 -1.54 -8.14
CA PRO A 62 8.18 -2.67 -8.90
C PRO A 62 6.80 -3.13 -8.43
N LEU A 63 5.92 -3.50 -9.36
CA LEU A 63 4.54 -3.95 -9.08
C LEU A 63 4.48 -5.07 -8.04
N ILE A 64 5.35 -6.07 -8.15
CA ILE A 64 5.40 -7.21 -7.21
C ILE A 64 5.70 -6.78 -5.77
N SER A 65 6.47 -5.71 -5.56
CA SER A 65 6.78 -5.20 -4.23
C SER A 65 5.51 -4.69 -3.53
N TYR A 66 4.55 -4.12 -4.26
CA TYR A 66 3.26 -3.73 -3.69
C TYR A 66 2.46 -4.96 -3.23
N THR A 67 2.41 -6.02 -4.04
CA THR A 67 1.73 -7.27 -3.66
C THR A 67 2.39 -7.92 -2.45
N ILE A 68 3.73 -8.01 -2.41
CA ILE A 68 4.46 -8.56 -1.25
C ILE A 68 4.12 -7.76 0.01
N HIS A 69 4.22 -6.42 -0.05
CA HIS A 69 3.91 -5.56 1.10
C HIS A 69 2.47 -5.72 1.58
N ALA A 70 1.51 -5.95 0.66
CA ALA A 70 0.13 -6.19 1.01
C ALA A 70 -0.08 -7.46 1.84
N PHE A 71 0.78 -8.48 1.68
CA PHE A 71 0.80 -9.67 2.53
C PHE A 71 1.66 -9.48 3.79
N GLU A 72 2.80 -8.80 3.71
CA GLU A 72 3.70 -8.63 4.86
C GLU A 72 3.05 -7.87 6.02
N ARG A 73 2.18 -6.89 5.72
CA ARG A 73 1.44 -6.12 6.72
C ARG A 73 0.48 -6.97 7.56
N VAL A 74 0.10 -8.15 7.06
CA VAL A 74 -0.81 -9.07 7.74
C VAL A 74 0.01 -9.90 8.74
N CYS A 75 -0.27 -9.73 10.03
CA CYS A 75 0.59 -10.25 11.09
C CYS A 75 0.57 -11.79 11.18
N TRP A 76 -0.57 -12.42 10.88
CA TRP A 76 -0.77 -13.88 10.92
C TRP A 76 -0.30 -14.62 9.66
N ILE A 77 0.28 -13.91 8.69
CA ILE A 77 0.97 -14.52 7.55
C ILE A 77 2.46 -14.57 7.87
N ASP A 78 2.99 -15.79 8.01
CA ASP A 78 4.35 -16.03 8.48
C ASP A 78 5.37 -15.98 7.34
N ASN A 79 5.02 -16.58 6.19
CA ASN A 79 5.96 -16.82 5.09
C ASN A 79 5.32 -16.52 3.73
N ILE A 80 6.09 -15.88 2.86
CA ILE A 80 5.71 -15.59 1.47
C ILE A 80 6.75 -16.25 0.55
N VAL A 81 6.32 -17.18 -0.29
CA VAL A 81 7.17 -17.80 -1.31
C VAL A 81 6.92 -17.11 -2.63
N VAL A 82 7.93 -16.41 -3.14
CA VAL A 82 7.89 -15.76 -4.45
C VAL A 82 8.61 -16.63 -5.46
N VAL A 83 7.87 -17.11 -6.45
CA VAL A 83 8.39 -18.04 -7.45
C VAL A 83 8.75 -17.28 -8.72
N VAL A 84 10.02 -17.14 -9.04
CA VAL A 84 10.51 -16.35 -10.19
C VAL A 84 11.25 -17.22 -11.19
N ALA A 85 11.35 -16.75 -12.44
CA ALA A 85 12.23 -17.38 -13.42
C ALA A 85 13.69 -17.30 -12.93
N LYS A 86 14.50 -18.28 -13.30
CA LYS A 86 15.90 -18.39 -12.86
C LYS A 86 16.69 -17.11 -13.12
N GLU A 87 16.47 -16.51 -14.28
CA GLU A 87 17.15 -15.30 -14.75
C GLU A 87 16.71 -14.04 -13.98
N SER A 88 15.58 -14.11 -13.28
CA SER A 88 15.03 -13.01 -12.47
C SER A 88 15.34 -13.15 -10.98
N HIS A 89 16.09 -14.17 -10.57
CA HIS A 89 16.40 -14.43 -9.16
C HIS A 89 17.12 -13.24 -8.50
N ASP A 90 18.22 -12.78 -9.08
CA ASP A 90 19.04 -11.70 -8.51
C ASP A 90 18.28 -10.37 -8.50
N MET A 91 17.53 -10.08 -9.57
CA MET A 91 16.64 -8.92 -9.61
C MET A 91 15.60 -8.96 -8.48
N MET A 92 15.03 -10.12 -8.20
CA MET A 92 14.07 -10.27 -7.10
C MET A 92 14.77 -10.08 -5.74
N ALA A 93 15.97 -10.62 -5.55
CA ALA A 93 16.75 -10.44 -4.32
C ALA A 93 17.06 -8.96 -4.06
N ASP A 94 17.46 -8.21 -5.09
CA ASP A 94 17.70 -6.76 -5.02
C ASP A 94 16.43 -6.00 -4.62
N ILE A 95 15.27 -6.41 -5.15
CA ILE A 95 13.97 -5.83 -4.78
C ILE A 95 13.65 -6.09 -3.31
N LEU A 96 13.85 -7.33 -2.82
CA LEU A 96 13.61 -7.66 -1.42
C LEU A 96 14.49 -6.83 -0.49
N HIS A 97 15.78 -6.71 -0.81
CA HIS A 97 16.71 -5.92 -0.03
C HIS A 97 16.36 -4.43 -0.04
N LYS A 98 16.13 -3.86 -1.24
CA LYS A 98 15.84 -2.43 -1.41
C LYS A 98 14.56 -1.99 -0.69
N TYR A 99 13.52 -2.82 -0.68
CA TYR A 99 12.23 -2.48 -0.05
C TYR A 99 12.02 -3.16 1.31
N ASN A 100 13.08 -3.73 1.89
CA ASN A 100 13.10 -4.36 3.21
C ASN A 100 11.98 -5.41 3.40
N HIS A 101 11.76 -6.24 2.38
CA HIS A 101 10.85 -7.38 2.47
C HIS A 101 11.56 -8.53 3.21
N THR A 102 11.02 -8.92 4.35
CA THR A 102 11.68 -9.82 5.32
C THR A 102 11.00 -11.18 5.46
N LYS A 103 9.72 -11.30 5.10
CA LYS A 103 8.97 -12.58 5.18
C LYS A 103 9.08 -13.43 3.91
N VAL A 104 9.98 -13.07 2.99
CA VAL A 104 9.99 -13.61 1.63
C VAL A 104 11.10 -14.63 1.41
N LYS A 105 10.75 -15.77 0.81
CA LYS A 105 11.68 -16.74 0.23
C LYS A 105 11.52 -16.78 -1.29
N ILE A 106 12.64 -16.68 -2.01
CA ILE A 106 12.65 -16.80 -3.48
C ILE A 106 12.80 -18.27 -3.85
N VAL A 107 12.02 -18.73 -4.84
CA VAL A 107 12.07 -20.09 -5.39
C VAL A 107 12.10 -20.01 -6.91
N GLU A 108 12.82 -20.92 -7.55
CA GLU A 108 12.86 -21.03 -9.01
C GLU A 108 11.53 -21.61 -9.54
N GLY A 109 10.97 -20.94 -10.54
CA GLY A 109 9.72 -21.34 -11.20
C GLY A 109 9.91 -22.32 -12.34
N GLY A 110 8.78 -22.87 -12.79
CA GLY A 110 8.72 -23.70 -13.99
C GLY A 110 8.19 -22.92 -15.20
N PRO A 111 8.16 -23.54 -16.39
CA PRO A 111 7.72 -22.90 -17.63
C PRO A 111 6.23 -22.53 -17.66
N THR A 112 5.43 -23.05 -16.73
CA THR A 112 3.99 -22.79 -16.65
C THR A 112 3.58 -22.31 -15.26
N ARG A 113 2.36 -21.76 -15.16
CA ARG A 113 1.79 -21.29 -13.90
C ARG A 113 1.69 -22.42 -12.86
N HIS A 114 1.13 -23.57 -13.23
CA HIS A 114 0.97 -24.70 -12.31
C HIS A 114 2.31 -25.29 -11.85
N ARG A 115 3.30 -25.40 -12.73
CA ARG A 115 4.65 -25.84 -12.34
C ARG A 115 5.31 -24.87 -11.36
N SER A 116 5.17 -23.57 -11.60
CA SER A 116 5.66 -22.54 -10.66
C SER A 116 4.96 -22.62 -9.31
N ILE A 117 3.65 -22.79 -9.28
CA ILE A 117 2.92 -22.96 -8.01
C ILE A 117 3.40 -24.22 -7.29
N PHE A 118 3.57 -25.33 -8.00
CA PHE A 118 4.03 -26.57 -7.39
C PHE A 118 5.44 -26.45 -6.78
N ASN A 119 6.39 -25.80 -7.48
CA ASN A 119 7.70 -25.48 -6.92
C ASN A 119 7.59 -24.64 -5.63
N GLY A 120 6.68 -23.66 -5.62
CA GLY A 120 6.41 -22.86 -4.44
C GLY A 120 5.86 -23.67 -3.26
N LEU A 121 5.03 -24.69 -3.53
CA LEU A 121 4.54 -25.61 -2.50
C LEU A 121 5.65 -26.55 -1.99
N LEU A 122 6.50 -27.08 -2.89
CA LEU A 122 7.62 -27.96 -2.52
C LEU A 122 8.60 -27.32 -1.52
N ALA A 123 8.69 -25.99 -1.51
CA ALA A 123 9.52 -25.24 -0.56
C ALA A 123 9.14 -25.45 0.92
N PHE A 124 7.96 -26.01 1.20
CA PHE A 124 7.50 -26.35 2.56
C PHE A 124 7.64 -27.84 2.91
N SER A 125 7.83 -28.74 1.93
CA SER A 125 7.86 -30.19 2.13
C SER A 125 9.26 -30.80 1.99
N GLU A 126 10.10 -30.32 1.06
CA GLU A 126 11.33 -31.03 0.70
C GLU A 126 12.60 -30.50 1.42
N PRO A 127 13.38 -31.38 2.08
CA PRO A 127 14.70 -31.05 2.61
C PRO A 127 15.72 -31.00 1.46
N GLY A 128 15.77 -29.88 0.73
CA GLY A 128 16.70 -29.72 -0.40
C GLY A 128 16.58 -28.40 -1.15
N VAL A 129 15.41 -27.76 -1.10
CA VAL A 129 15.16 -26.42 -1.69
C VAL A 129 15.38 -25.35 -0.60
N GLY A 130 16.61 -25.20 -0.13
CA GLY A 130 17.02 -24.18 0.87
C GLY A 130 16.59 -24.47 2.32
N PRO A 131 16.65 -23.48 3.24
CA PRO A 131 16.26 -23.67 4.64
C PRO A 131 14.79 -24.07 4.77
N LYS A 132 14.51 -25.04 5.65
CA LYS A 132 13.18 -25.63 5.83
C LYS A 132 12.19 -24.59 6.34
N LEU A 133 11.23 -24.19 5.49
CA LEU A 133 10.10 -23.39 5.94
C LEU A 133 9.17 -24.25 6.79
N GLN A 134 8.54 -23.65 7.80
CA GLN A 134 7.48 -24.32 8.53
C GLN A 134 6.33 -24.63 7.57
N LYS A 135 5.90 -25.89 7.56
CA LYS A 135 4.74 -26.32 6.78
C LYS A 135 3.48 -25.58 7.25
N PRO A 136 2.78 -24.87 6.36
CA PRO A 136 1.57 -24.14 6.74
C PRO A 136 0.39 -25.10 6.91
N LYS A 137 -0.60 -24.70 7.72
CA LYS A 137 -1.91 -25.37 7.74
C LYS A 137 -2.74 -24.94 6.53
N VAL A 138 -2.71 -23.65 6.22
CA VAL A 138 -3.38 -23.05 5.05
C VAL A 138 -2.35 -22.33 4.17
N VAL A 139 -2.40 -22.56 2.88
CA VAL A 139 -1.60 -21.83 1.89
C VAL A 139 -2.50 -20.98 1.00
N ILE A 140 -2.13 -19.73 0.80
CA ILE A 140 -2.78 -18.80 -0.11
C ILE A 140 -1.98 -18.77 -1.41
N ILE A 141 -2.62 -19.04 -2.54
CA ILE A 141 -2.05 -18.87 -3.87
C ILE A 141 -2.57 -17.54 -4.44
N HIS A 142 -1.66 -16.66 -4.85
CA HIS A 142 -2.02 -15.34 -5.33
C HIS A 142 -1.15 -14.86 -6.50
N ASP A 143 -1.77 -14.29 -7.54
CA ASP A 143 -0.99 -13.76 -8.67
C ASP A 143 -0.19 -12.51 -8.23
N ALA A 144 1.11 -12.48 -8.51
CA ALA A 144 2.03 -11.41 -8.11
C ALA A 144 1.77 -10.01 -8.71
N VAL A 145 0.71 -9.86 -9.52
CA VAL A 145 0.35 -8.64 -10.26
C VAL A 145 -1.05 -8.11 -9.88
N ARG A 146 -1.48 -8.42 -8.66
CA ARG A 146 -2.74 -7.98 -8.05
C ARG A 146 -2.41 -7.32 -6.70
N PRO A 147 -1.98 -6.05 -6.69
CA PRO A 147 -1.41 -5.42 -5.50
C PRO A 147 -2.44 -4.97 -4.45
N PHE A 148 -3.73 -4.92 -4.80
CA PHE A 148 -4.78 -4.31 -3.99
C PHE A 148 -5.54 -5.36 -3.18
N LEU A 149 -4.97 -5.74 -2.04
CA LEU A 149 -5.55 -6.70 -1.10
C LEU A 149 -5.84 -6.05 0.23
N GLU A 150 -6.93 -6.46 0.87
CA GLU A 150 -7.31 -6.06 2.23
C GLU A 150 -7.28 -7.25 3.20
N GLU A 151 -6.84 -6.99 4.44
CA GLU A 151 -6.67 -8.02 5.45
C GLU A 151 -7.98 -8.75 5.77
N ASP A 152 -9.09 -8.03 5.91
CA ASP A 152 -10.41 -8.62 6.17
C ASP A 152 -10.81 -9.64 5.09
N PHE A 153 -10.47 -9.35 3.84
CA PHE A 153 -10.77 -10.26 2.74
C PHE A 153 -9.86 -11.49 2.73
N LEU A 154 -8.56 -11.30 3.02
CA LEU A 154 -7.61 -12.39 3.19
C LEU A 154 -8.02 -13.30 4.35
N LEU A 155 -8.49 -12.71 5.45
CA LEU A 155 -8.98 -13.43 6.62
C LEU A 155 -10.20 -14.30 6.23
N LYS A 156 -11.18 -13.71 5.56
CA LYS A 156 -12.40 -14.41 5.11
C LYS A 156 -12.08 -15.62 4.24
N ILE A 157 -11.18 -15.47 3.26
CA ILE A 157 -10.74 -16.57 2.38
C ILE A 157 -9.98 -17.64 3.18
N THR A 158 -9.08 -17.23 4.08
CA THR A 158 -8.27 -18.14 4.88
C THR A 158 -9.13 -19.01 5.80
N LEU A 159 -10.10 -18.42 6.50
CA LEU A 159 -11.01 -19.15 7.39
C LEU A 159 -11.91 -20.11 6.62
N ALA A 160 -12.46 -19.67 5.48
CA ALA A 160 -13.26 -20.53 4.60
C ALA A 160 -12.47 -21.75 4.11
N ALA A 161 -11.21 -21.57 3.71
CA ALA A 161 -10.36 -22.69 3.28
C ALA A 161 -10.04 -23.65 4.44
N LYS A 162 -9.84 -23.12 5.66
CA LYS A 162 -9.64 -23.94 6.86
C LYS A 162 -10.83 -24.86 7.12
N GLU A 163 -12.05 -24.37 6.90
CA GLU A 163 -13.29 -25.10 7.15
C GLU A 163 -13.66 -26.06 6.01
N GLN A 164 -13.56 -25.61 4.76
CA GLN A 164 -14.06 -26.33 3.58
C GLN A 164 -12.96 -27.06 2.79
N GLY A 165 -11.70 -26.95 3.22
CA GLY A 165 -10.54 -27.50 2.53
C GLY A 165 -9.97 -26.57 1.44
N ALA A 166 -10.83 -25.81 0.76
CA ALA A 166 -10.42 -24.81 -0.23
C ALA A 166 -11.42 -23.65 -0.31
N SER A 167 -10.94 -22.47 -0.70
CA SER A 167 -11.75 -21.29 -0.99
C SER A 167 -11.12 -20.43 -2.07
N GLY A 168 -11.92 -19.65 -2.78
CA GLY A 168 -11.44 -18.80 -3.87
C GLY A 168 -12.24 -17.53 -4.03
N ALA A 169 -11.54 -16.43 -4.34
CA ALA A 169 -12.17 -15.18 -4.72
C ALA A 169 -12.88 -15.32 -6.07
N VAL A 170 -14.09 -14.78 -6.18
CA VAL A 170 -14.83 -14.69 -7.43
C VAL A 170 -15.41 -13.31 -7.66
N ARG A 171 -15.64 -12.96 -8.92
CA ARG A 171 -16.31 -11.73 -9.36
C ARG A 171 -17.45 -12.04 -10.34
N PRO A 172 -18.50 -11.21 -10.38
CA PRO A 172 -19.50 -11.31 -11.44
C PRO A 172 -18.84 -11.03 -12.81
N LEU A 173 -19.31 -11.73 -13.84
CA LEU A 173 -18.89 -11.47 -15.22
C LEU A 173 -19.48 -10.14 -15.69
N VAL A 174 -18.64 -9.28 -16.26
CA VAL A 174 -19.08 -8.03 -16.89
C VAL A 174 -19.56 -8.30 -18.31
N SER A 175 -18.73 -8.96 -19.12
CA SER A 175 -19.05 -9.33 -20.50
C SER A 175 -19.80 -10.66 -20.59
N THR A 176 -20.61 -10.82 -21.64
CA THR A 176 -21.14 -12.14 -22.04
C THR A 176 -20.00 -13.06 -22.46
N VAL A 177 -20.02 -14.31 -22.01
CA VAL A 177 -19.05 -15.33 -22.41
C VAL A 177 -19.65 -16.16 -23.53
N VAL A 178 -18.92 -16.27 -24.64
CA VAL A 178 -19.31 -17.04 -25.82
C VAL A 178 -18.28 -18.10 -26.13
N ALA A 179 -18.73 -19.26 -26.59
CA ALA A 179 -17.90 -20.23 -27.27
C ALA A 179 -17.77 -19.85 -28.74
N ALA A 180 -16.58 -20.04 -29.31
CA ALA A 180 -16.30 -19.81 -30.72
C ALA A 180 -16.00 -21.14 -31.42
N THR A 181 -16.47 -21.28 -32.66
CA THR A 181 -16.08 -22.39 -33.53
C THR A 181 -14.63 -22.24 -33.99
N THR A 182 -14.04 -23.30 -34.53
CA THR A 182 -12.69 -23.26 -35.11
C THR A 182 -12.55 -22.25 -36.26
N GLY A 183 -13.67 -21.87 -36.92
CA GLY A 183 -13.72 -20.84 -37.97
C GLY A 183 -13.86 -19.40 -37.45
N GLY A 184 -13.89 -19.18 -36.14
CA GLY A 184 -14.03 -17.85 -35.54
C GLY A 184 -15.46 -17.30 -35.50
N CYS A 185 -16.46 -18.16 -35.74
CA CYS A 185 -17.87 -17.79 -35.62
C CYS A 185 -18.40 -18.08 -34.20
N LEU A 186 -19.49 -17.40 -33.81
CA LEU A 186 -20.22 -17.71 -32.59
C LEU A 186 -20.77 -19.15 -32.65
N ASP A 187 -20.49 -19.95 -31.61
CA ASP A 187 -21.10 -21.26 -31.40
C ASP A 187 -22.33 -21.15 -30.48
N TYR A 188 -22.09 -20.82 -29.20
CA TYR A 188 -23.15 -20.55 -28.22
C TYR A 188 -22.72 -19.54 -27.16
N SER A 189 -23.68 -19.00 -26.42
CA SER A 189 -23.46 -18.09 -25.29
C SER A 189 -23.79 -18.78 -23.97
N LEU A 190 -22.97 -18.55 -22.95
CA LEU A 190 -23.23 -19.01 -21.59
C LEU A 190 -24.27 -18.13 -20.89
N GLU A 191 -25.07 -18.72 -20.00
CA GLU A 191 -26.00 -18.00 -19.13
C GLU A 191 -25.22 -17.28 -18.03
N ARG A 192 -24.87 -16.01 -18.26
CA ARG A 192 -23.96 -15.21 -17.43
C ARG A 192 -24.23 -15.29 -15.91
N ALA A 193 -25.50 -15.37 -15.49
CA ALA A 193 -25.88 -15.44 -14.08
C ALA A 193 -25.36 -16.70 -13.35
N LYS A 194 -25.12 -17.81 -14.08
CA LYS A 194 -24.62 -19.08 -13.54
C LYS A 194 -23.10 -19.14 -13.39
N TYR A 195 -22.38 -18.19 -13.99
CA TYR A 195 -20.91 -18.22 -14.04
C TYR A 195 -20.29 -17.05 -13.28
N ARG A 196 -19.04 -17.20 -12.89
CA ARG A 196 -18.24 -16.19 -12.21
C ARG A 196 -16.83 -16.16 -12.82
N ALA A 197 -16.19 -15.00 -12.78
CA ALA A 197 -14.76 -14.91 -13.00
C ALA A 197 -14.04 -15.37 -11.73
N SER A 198 -13.20 -16.39 -11.86
CA SER A 198 -12.30 -16.81 -10.78
C SER A 198 -11.14 -15.82 -10.67
N GLU A 199 -10.87 -15.37 -9.46
CA GLU A 199 -9.80 -14.44 -9.15
C GLU A 199 -8.88 -15.04 -8.08
N THR A 200 -7.74 -14.39 -7.85
CA THR A 200 -6.91 -14.67 -6.67
C THR A 200 -7.01 -13.50 -5.70
N PRO A 201 -6.93 -13.73 -4.38
CA PRO A 201 -6.37 -14.90 -3.70
C PRO A 201 -7.29 -16.13 -3.70
N GLN A 202 -6.66 -17.30 -3.64
CA GLN A 202 -7.29 -18.59 -3.40
C GLN A 202 -6.57 -19.24 -2.22
N ALA A 203 -7.28 -19.88 -1.30
CA ALA A 203 -6.68 -20.51 -0.13
C ALA A 203 -7.06 -21.98 -0.04
N PHE A 204 -6.15 -22.77 0.50
CA PHE A 204 -6.28 -24.22 0.57
C PHE A 204 -5.70 -24.73 1.88
N ILE A 205 -6.28 -25.79 2.46
CA ILE A 205 -5.51 -26.64 3.35
C ILE A 205 -4.31 -27.14 2.57
N TYR A 206 -3.10 -26.91 3.10
CA TYR A 206 -1.85 -27.17 2.37
C TYR A 206 -1.78 -28.61 1.84
N ASP A 207 -2.14 -29.58 2.67
CA ASP A 207 -2.07 -31.01 2.31
C ASP A 207 -2.98 -31.36 1.13
N ILE A 208 -4.16 -30.75 1.05
CA ILE A 208 -5.11 -30.99 -0.05
C ILE A 208 -4.51 -30.50 -1.36
N ILE A 209 -4.07 -29.24 -1.42
CA ILE A 209 -3.57 -28.68 -2.67
C ILE A 209 -2.23 -29.31 -3.06
N TYR A 210 -1.37 -29.63 -2.09
CA TYR A 210 -0.11 -30.32 -2.34
C TYR A 210 -0.37 -31.71 -2.96
N GLN A 211 -1.27 -32.51 -2.37
CA GLN A 211 -1.66 -33.81 -2.90
C GLN A 211 -2.30 -33.70 -4.30
N ALA A 212 -3.10 -32.66 -4.56
CA ALA A 212 -3.67 -32.42 -5.88
C ALA A 212 -2.57 -32.17 -6.93
N TYR A 213 -1.57 -31.35 -6.60
CA TYR A 213 -0.43 -31.12 -7.50
C TYR A 213 0.45 -32.37 -7.70
N GLN A 214 0.58 -33.24 -6.70
CA GLN A 214 1.31 -34.51 -6.86
C GLN A 214 0.63 -35.48 -7.83
N GLN A 215 -0.69 -35.38 -8.01
CA GLN A 215 -1.48 -36.21 -8.93
C GLN A 215 -1.75 -35.53 -10.28
N CYS A 216 -1.32 -34.28 -10.44
CA CYS A 216 -1.51 -33.47 -11.63
C CYS A 216 -0.82 -34.11 -12.85
N SER A 217 -1.56 -34.33 -13.91
CA SER A 217 -1.05 -34.83 -15.19
C SER A 217 -0.22 -33.78 -15.94
N GLU A 218 0.55 -34.23 -16.91
CA GLU A 218 1.35 -33.33 -17.76
C GLU A 218 0.48 -32.31 -18.52
N ALA A 219 -0.69 -32.73 -18.99
CA ALA A 219 -1.63 -31.84 -19.67
C ALA A 219 -2.17 -30.74 -18.75
N GLU A 220 -2.47 -31.07 -17.49
CA GLU A 220 -2.92 -30.11 -16.49
C GLU A 220 -1.79 -29.13 -16.09
N PHE A 221 -0.55 -29.63 -15.95
CA PHE A 221 0.60 -28.75 -15.74
C PHE A 221 0.82 -27.79 -16.91
N GLN A 222 0.58 -28.24 -18.14
CA GLN A 222 0.84 -27.46 -19.34
C GLN A 222 -0.26 -26.43 -19.64
N PHE A 223 -1.52 -26.82 -19.50
CA PHE A 223 -2.67 -26.03 -19.99
C PHE A 223 -3.65 -25.59 -18.90
N GLY A 224 -3.55 -26.14 -17.69
CA GLY A 224 -4.41 -25.76 -16.58
C GLY A 224 -4.22 -24.29 -16.19
N THR A 225 -5.31 -23.66 -15.74
CA THR A 225 -5.29 -22.28 -15.27
C THR A 225 -5.82 -22.09 -13.84
N GLU A 226 -6.46 -23.11 -13.27
CA GLU A 226 -7.30 -23.00 -12.07
C GLU A 226 -6.89 -24.02 -10.99
N CYS A 227 -6.48 -23.54 -9.82
CA CYS A 227 -6.05 -24.41 -8.71
C CYS A 227 -7.24 -25.05 -7.98
N LEU A 228 -8.38 -24.36 -7.93
CA LEU A 228 -9.60 -24.88 -7.30
C LEU A 228 -10.11 -26.12 -8.04
N ASP A 229 -9.94 -26.15 -9.37
CA ASP A 229 -10.29 -27.29 -10.22
C ASP A 229 -9.40 -28.50 -9.94
N LEU A 230 -8.08 -28.31 -9.78
CA LEU A 230 -7.18 -29.39 -9.36
C LEU A 230 -7.57 -29.99 -8.00
N ALA A 231 -7.90 -29.14 -7.01
CA ALA A 231 -8.34 -29.61 -5.70
C ALA A 231 -9.67 -30.39 -5.78
N LEU A 232 -10.57 -30.01 -6.68
CA LEU A 232 -11.82 -30.73 -6.93
C LEU A 232 -11.56 -32.08 -7.60
N GLN A 233 -10.78 -32.11 -8.68
CA GLN A 233 -10.57 -33.29 -9.51
C GLN A 233 -9.75 -34.38 -8.78
N HIS A 234 -8.67 -33.98 -8.10
CA HIS A 234 -7.71 -34.93 -7.52
C HIS A 234 -7.93 -35.21 -6.03
N CYS A 235 -8.73 -34.39 -5.35
CA CYS A 235 -8.99 -34.52 -3.92
C CYS A 235 -10.48 -34.41 -3.54
N GLY A 236 -11.39 -34.31 -4.51
CA GLY A 236 -12.83 -34.20 -4.26
C GLY A 236 -13.24 -32.95 -3.46
N THR A 237 -12.34 -31.97 -3.32
CA THR A 237 -12.53 -30.82 -2.42
C THR A 237 -13.31 -29.73 -3.13
N ARG A 238 -14.52 -29.46 -2.68
CA ARG A 238 -15.36 -28.40 -3.22
C ARG A 238 -15.00 -27.07 -2.58
N ALA A 239 -14.37 -26.19 -3.35
CA ALA A 239 -13.99 -24.88 -2.85
C ALA A 239 -15.20 -23.99 -2.56
N GLN A 240 -15.15 -23.26 -1.45
CA GLN A 240 -16.08 -22.17 -1.18
C GLN A 240 -15.75 -20.95 -2.05
N LEU A 241 -16.69 -20.50 -2.88
CA LEU A 241 -16.54 -19.30 -3.70
C LEU A 241 -16.96 -18.06 -2.92
N ILE A 242 -16.09 -17.06 -2.85
CA ILE A 242 -16.30 -15.84 -2.05
C ILE A 242 -16.27 -14.63 -2.96
N GLU A 243 -17.34 -13.83 -2.94
CA GLU A 243 -17.40 -12.59 -3.70
C GLU A 243 -16.33 -11.60 -3.21
N GLY A 244 -15.40 -11.26 -4.12
CA GLY A 244 -14.30 -10.34 -3.86
C GLY A 244 -14.61 -8.88 -4.23
N PRO A 245 -13.83 -7.91 -3.73
CA PRO A 245 -13.95 -6.53 -4.14
C PRO A 245 -13.53 -6.33 -5.60
N PRO A 246 -13.95 -5.23 -6.25
CA PRO A 246 -13.54 -4.93 -7.62
C PRO A 246 -12.02 -4.82 -7.75
N THR A 247 -11.32 -4.38 -6.69
CA THR A 247 -9.85 -4.18 -6.62
C THR A 247 -9.00 -5.40 -6.92
N LEU A 248 -9.58 -6.60 -6.95
CA LEU A 248 -8.84 -7.82 -7.22
C LEU A 248 -8.35 -7.96 -8.66
N TRP A 249 -8.71 -7.07 -9.60
CA TRP A 249 -8.36 -7.22 -11.02
C TRP A 249 -6.85 -7.44 -11.26
N LYS A 250 -6.54 -8.22 -12.30
CA LYS A 250 -5.17 -8.54 -12.67
C LYS A 250 -4.57 -7.43 -13.53
N VAL A 251 -3.43 -6.88 -13.14
CA VAL A 251 -2.65 -6.03 -14.03
C VAL A 251 -2.08 -6.89 -15.16
N THR A 252 -2.64 -6.76 -16.36
CA THR A 252 -2.36 -7.64 -17.50
C THR A 252 -1.82 -6.87 -18.70
N HIS A 253 -2.32 -5.66 -18.93
CA HIS A 253 -2.00 -4.79 -20.05
C HIS A 253 -1.41 -3.45 -19.58
N LYS A 254 -0.83 -2.68 -20.51
CA LYS A 254 -0.24 -1.36 -20.21
C LYS A 254 -1.25 -0.38 -19.59
N GLN A 255 -2.51 -0.40 -20.07
CA GLN A 255 -3.57 0.44 -19.50
C GLN A 255 -3.84 0.11 -18.01
N ASP A 256 -3.65 -1.16 -17.61
CA ASP A 256 -3.87 -1.57 -16.22
C ASP A 256 -2.79 -1.03 -15.29
N LEU A 257 -1.56 -0.80 -15.79
CA LEU A 257 -0.50 -0.13 -15.04
C LEU A 257 -0.87 1.33 -14.74
N ALA A 258 -1.44 2.04 -15.73
CA ALA A 258 -1.91 3.41 -15.52
C ALA A 258 -3.07 3.46 -14.52
N SER A 259 -4.02 2.52 -14.61
CA SER A 259 -5.10 2.38 -13.62
C SER A 259 -4.55 2.08 -12.22
N ALA A 260 -3.57 1.18 -12.10
CA ALA A 260 -2.95 0.86 -10.82
C ALA A 260 -2.20 2.06 -10.22
N GLU A 261 -1.47 2.83 -11.04
CA GLU A 261 -0.83 4.08 -10.61
C GLU A 261 -1.84 5.09 -10.08
N ALA A 262 -2.96 5.28 -10.80
CA ALA A 262 -4.02 6.19 -10.37
C ALA A 262 -4.62 5.79 -9.03
N VAL A 263 -4.90 4.49 -8.82
CA VAL A 263 -5.42 3.97 -7.54
C VAL A 263 -4.42 4.20 -6.40
N ILE A 264 -3.13 3.98 -6.63
CA ILE A 264 -2.07 4.23 -5.63
C ILE A 264 -1.98 5.73 -5.30
N LYS A 265 -1.95 6.59 -6.32
CA LYS A 265 -1.91 8.05 -6.13
C LYS A 265 -3.13 8.55 -5.36
N GLU A 266 -4.32 8.06 -5.68
CA GLU A 266 -5.56 8.43 -5.02
C GLU A 266 -5.51 8.06 -3.53
N SER A 267 -5.09 6.84 -3.20
CA SER A 267 -4.92 6.39 -1.80
C SER A 267 -3.93 7.27 -1.03
N LEU A 268 -2.79 7.60 -1.64
CA LEU A 268 -1.78 8.47 -1.04
C LEU A 268 -2.26 9.92 -0.87
N SER A 269 -3.26 10.36 -1.63
CA SER A 269 -3.75 11.75 -1.63
C SER A 269 -4.83 12.02 -0.58
N GLN A 270 -5.27 11.01 0.17
CA GLN A 270 -6.38 11.14 1.12
C GLN A 270 -6.02 11.88 2.42
N SER A 271 -4.75 12.23 2.65
CA SER A 271 -4.32 12.90 3.88
C SER A 271 -3.19 13.89 3.67
N ALA A 272 -3.05 14.87 4.55
CA ALA A 272 -1.89 15.76 4.61
C ALA A 272 -1.59 16.22 6.05
N CYS A 273 -0.35 16.61 6.32
CA CYS A 273 0.06 17.22 7.57
C CYS A 273 0.58 18.63 7.31
N ILE A 274 -0.02 19.65 7.94
CA ILE A 274 0.45 21.04 7.87
C ILE A 274 1.32 21.33 9.09
N ILE A 275 2.51 21.87 8.86
CA ILE A 275 3.44 22.33 9.89
C ILE A 275 3.52 23.85 9.79
N SER A 276 2.95 24.54 10.78
CA SER A 276 2.89 26.00 10.82
C SER A 276 4.02 26.59 11.64
N GLY A 277 4.62 27.69 11.17
CA GLY A 277 5.58 28.47 11.94
C GLY A 277 4.96 29.17 13.17
N GLU A 278 5.80 29.76 14.01
CA GLU A 278 5.37 30.39 15.27
C GLU A 278 4.60 31.71 15.09
N CYS A 279 4.74 32.37 13.94
CA CYS A 279 4.07 33.64 13.69
C CYS A 279 2.57 33.48 13.39
N THR A 280 1.81 34.52 13.72
CA THR A 280 0.34 34.57 13.57
C THR A 280 -0.09 34.35 12.12
N GLU A 281 0.68 34.86 11.15
CA GLU A 281 0.37 34.75 9.73
C GLU A 281 0.38 33.30 9.25
N THR A 282 1.38 32.50 9.65
CA THR A 282 1.46 31.07 9.30
C THR A 282 0.42 30.25 10.03
N GLN A 283 0.08 30.60 11.27
CA GLN A 283 -0.98 29.93 12.02
C GLN A 283 -2.35 30.16 11.35
N ASN A 284 -2.66 31.40 10.98
CA ASN A 284 -3.89 31.73 10.25
C ASN A 284 -3.95 31.03 8.89
N LEU A 285 -2.84 31.03 8.13
CA LEU A 285 -2.75 30.32 6.86
C LEU A 285 -2.98 28.81 7.05
N SER A 286 -2.40 28.21 8.09
CA SER A 286 -2.59 26.80 8.42
C SER A 286 -4.04 26.44 8.70
N ILE A 287 -4.75 27.26 9.47
CA ILE A 287 -6.19 27.05 9.77
C ILE A 287 -7.00 27.10 8.47
N TRP A 288 -6.71 28.10 7.63
CA TRP A 288 -7.42 28.25 6.36
C TRP A 288 -7.18 27.06 5.43
N MET A 289 -5.91 26.67 5.23
CA MET A 289 -5.55 25.53 4.40
C MET A 289 -6.18 24.24 4.92
N LYS A 290 -6.16 24.02 6.24
CA LYS A 290 -6.81 22.85 6.86
C LYS A 290 -8.29 22.80 6.51
N ASN A 291 -9.02 23.91 6.65
CA ASN A 291 -10.44 23.97 6.32
C ASN A 291 -10.71 23.71 4.84
N CYS A 292 -9.92 24.31 3.94
CA CYS A 292 -10.07 24.14 2.49
C CYS A 292 -9.79 22.70 2.03
N LEU A 293 -8.68 22.11 2.49
CA LEU A 293 -8.30 20.74 2.14
C LEU A 293 -9.25 19.70 2.76
N THR A 294 -9.75 19.95 3.98
CA THR A 294 -10.77 19.08 4.60
C THR A 294 -12.10 19.16 3.86
N ALA A 295 -12.50 20.35 3.40
CA ALA A 295 -13.70 20.51 2.56
C ALA A 295 -13.58 19.78 1.21
N ALA A 296 -12.36 19.54 0.72
CA ALA A 296 -12.09 18.72 -0.45
C ALA A 296 -12.01 17.20 -0.17
N GLY A 297 -12.27 16.76 1.07
CA GLY A 297 -12.32 15.36 1.47
C GLY A 297 -11.00 14.78 1.99
N MET A 298 -9.95 15.60 2.14
CA MET A 298 -8.67 15.13 2.71
C MET A 298 -8.72 15.12 4.24
N ARG A 299 -8.10 14.12 4.87
CA ARG A 299 -7.81 14.15 6.32
C ARG A 299 -6.59 15.02 6.57
N VAL A 300 -6.76 16.14 7.29
CA VAL A 300 -5.66 17.09 7.50
C VAL A 300 -5.36 17.32 8.98
N ASP A 301 -4.14 17.00 9.36
CA ASP A 301 -3.56 17.34 10.66
C ASP A 301 -2.83 18.67 10.55
N ALA A 302 -2.88 19.50 11.58
CA ALA A 302 -2.15 20.77 11.64
C ALA A 302 -1.42 20.86 12.97
N ILE A 303 -0.09 21.03 12.91
CA ILE A 303 0.81 20.96 14.06
C ILE A 303 1.63 22.27 14.10
N PRO A 304 1.81 22.91 15.27
CA PRO A 304 2.72 24.05 15.42
C PRO A 304 4.19 23.59 15.45
N ASN A 305 5.09 24.38 14.87
CA ASN A 305 6.54 24.09 14.80
C ASN A 305 7.25 24.03 16.16
N THR A 306 6.55 24.30 17.26
CA THR A 306 7.08 24.26 18.63
C THR A 306 7.33 22.84 19.13
N GLU A 307 6.67 21.83 18.56
CA GLU A 307 6.88 20.43 18.89
C GLU A 307 8.08 19.88 18.09
N ARG A 308 9.31 20.06 18.61
CA ARG A 308 10.53 19.41 18.08
C ARG A 308 10.43 17.88 17.98
N SER A 309 9.41 17.30 18.62
CA SER A 309 8.96 15.93 18.40
C SER A 309 8.06 15.84 17.16
N MET A 310 8.60 16.13 15.96
CA MET A 310 7.93 15.75 14.71
C MET A 310 7.85 14.22 14.67
N THR A 311 6.76 13.68 15.18
CA THR A 311 6.25 12.42 14.66
C THR A 311 5.71 12.80 13.30
N LEU A 312 6.48 12.54 12.23
CA LEU A 312 5.92 12.61 10.87
C LEU A 312 4.64 11.79 10.94
N SER A 313 3.49 12.45 10.79
CA SER A 313 2.21 11.78 10.90
C SER A 313 2.18 10.61 9.90
N ALA A 314 1.22 9.70 10.03
CA ALA A 314 1.06 8.62 9.05
C ALA A 314 0.87 9.12 7.59
N SER A 315 0.73 10.42 7.37
CA SER A 315 0.61 11.04 6.06
C SER A 315 1.93 11.08 5.28
N ARG A 316 1.85 10.78 3.99
CA ARG A 316 2.95 10.91 3.02
C ARG A 316 3.00 12.29 2.36
N ASN A 317 2.19 13.24 2.82
CA ASN A 317 2.13 14.59 2.28
C ASN A 317 2.29 15.60 3.42
N VAL A 318 3.42 16.29 3.44
CA VAL A 318 3.74 17.30 4.46
C VAL A 318 3.74 18.67 3.81
N ILE A 319 3.09 19.65 4.44
CA ILE A 319 2.99 21.03 3.99
C ILE A 319 3.69 21.89 5.04
N LYS A 320 4.86 22.42 4.72
CA LYS A 320 5.65 23.27 5.62
C LYS A 320 5.40 24.75 5.28
N LEU A 321 4.98 25.54 6.27
CA LEU A 321 4.79 26.99 6.12
C LEU A 321 5.97 27.75 6.75
N SER A 322 6.58 28.66 5.99
CA SER A 322 7.70 29.51 6.42
C SER A 322 7.45 30.98 6.07
N VAL A 323 8.09 31.92 6.79
CA VAL A 323 8.00 33.37 6.56
C VAL A 323 9.37 33.97 6.30
N ASN A 324 9.46 34.87 5.31
CA ASN A 324 10.58 35.79 4.99
C ASN A 324 12.00 35.20 4.82
N SER A 325 12.26 33.95 5.21
CA SER A 325 13.57 33.33 5.09
C SER A 325 13.45 31.86 4.71
N SER A 326 14.46 31.39 3.97
CA SER A 326 14.60 30.02 3.56
C SER A 326 15.11 29.14 4.69
N ASP A 327 14.18 28.48 5.38
CA ASP A 327 14.39 27.48 6.42
C ASP A 327 14.94 26.14 5.90
N PHE A 328 16.04 26.19 5.14
CA PHE A 328 16.68 25.01 4.54
C PHE A 328 17.13 23.99 5.58
N VAL A 329 17.48 24.44 6.79
CA VAL A 329 17.91 23.57 7.89
C VAL A 329 16.76 22.68 8.33
N GLU A 330 15.56 23.24 8.51
CA GLU A 330 14.39 22.47 8.92
C GLU A 330 13.99 21.47 7.83
N ILE A 331 13.98 21.87 6.55
CA ILE A 331 13.68 20.95 5.44
C ILE A 331 14.68 19.78 5.40
N ARG A 332 15.98 20.04 5.60
CA ARG A 332 17.00 18.98 5.68
C ARG A 332 16.76 18.05 6.87
N GLU A 333 16.35 18.59 8.02
CA GLU A 333 16.00 17.77 9.18
C GLU A 333 14.78 16.89 8.91
N MET A 334 13.74 17.43 8.26
CA MET A 334 12.57 16.67 7.81
C MET A 334 12.95 15.55 6.85
N MET A 335 13.82 15.84 5.87
CA MET A 335 14.33 14.85 4.93
C MET A 335 15.05 13.70 5.65
N LYS A 336 15.90 14.02 6.62
CA LYS A 336 16.61 13.01 7.42
C LYS A 336 15.66 12.13 8.24
N ARG A 337 14.64 12.72 8.88
CA ARG A 337 13.62 11.96 9.63
C ARG A 337 12.80 11.04 8.72
N CYS A 338 12.49 11.48 7.51
CA CYS A 338 11.86 10.62 6.50
C CYS A 338 12.74 9.43 6.16
N GLU A 339 14.04 9.65 5.93
CA GLU A 339 15.02 8.58 5.63
C GLU A 339 15.19 7.56 6.79
N GLU A 340 14.98 7.97 8.03
CA GLU A 340 15.05 7.06 9.19
C GLU A 340 13.80 6.14 9.32
N SER A 341 12.70 6.42 8.61
CA SER A 341 11.45 5.65 8.70
C SER A 341 11.44 4.41 7.80
N LYS A 342 11.35 3.19 8.34
CA LYS A 342 11.41 1.93 7.57
C LYS A 342 10.51 1.84 6.32
N ASP A 343 9.44 2.62 6.25
CA ASP A 343 8.48 2.61 5.14
C ASP A 343 8.67 3.73 4.09
N PHE A 344 9.68 4.59 4.22
CA PHE A 344 9.84 5.76 3.33
C PHE A 344 10.14 5.39 1.86
N LEU A 345 10.76 4.23 1.63
CA LEU A 345 11.07 3.73 0.29
C LEU A 345 9.85 3.17 -0.45
N LEU A 346 8.75 2.91 0.25
CA LEU A 346 7.58 2.24 -0.31
C LEU A 346 6.76 3.14 -1.25
N TYR A 347 6.73 4.45 -0.96
CA TYR A 347 5.98 5.45 -1.71
C TYR A 347 6.69 6.80 -1.67
N PRO A 348 6.68 7.59 -2.75
CA PRO A 348 7.27 8.93 -2.72
C PRO A 348 6.58 9.82 -1.69
N VAL A 349 7.37 10.46 -0.82
CA VAL A 349 6.89 11.44 0.16
C VAL A 349 6.85 12.81 -0.49
N ILE A 350 5.79 13.58 -0.27
CA ILE A 350 5.70 14.97 -0.72
C ILE A 350 6.04 15.89 0.45
N ILE A 351 6.97 16.82 0.21
CA ILE A 351 7.19 17.99 1.05
C ILE A 351 6.81 19.20 0.21
N LEU A 352 5.68 19.83 0.52
CA LEU A 352 5.26 21.09 -0.07
C LEU A 352 5.72 22.22 0.84
N TRP A 353 6.74 22.95 0.41
CA TRP A 353 7.26 24.09 1.13
C TRP A 353 6.60 25.39 0.64
N VAL A 354 5.82 26.02 1.52
CA VAL A 354 5.11 27.27 1.24
C VAL A 354 5.84 28.43 1.89
N PHE A 355 6.27 29.38 1.07
CA PHE A 355 6.92 30.62 1.48
C PHE A 355 5.92 31.76 1.51
N LEU A 356 5.65 32.29 2.70
CA LEU A 356 4.87 33.51 2.86
C LEU A 356 5.82 34.72 2.88
N ASN A 357 5.75 35.53 1.82
CA ASN A 357 6.45 36.80 1.78
C ASN A 357 5.57 37.90 2.39
N VAL A 358 5.97 38.38 3.57
CA VAL A 358 5.26 39.43 4.33
C VAL A 358 5.87 40.82 4.07
N SER A 359 7.02 40.88 3.40
CA SER A 359 7.74 42.13 3.09
C SER A 359 7.71 42.48 1.61
N ASP A 360 7.58 43.77 1.28
CA ASP A 360 7.59 44.25 -0.11
C ASP A 360 9.00 44.34 -0.73
N GLN A 361 10.05 43.92 -0.01
CA GLN A 361 11.43 44.01 -0.46
C GLN A 361 12.10 42.64 -0.52
N VAL A 362 12.03 42.02 -1.69
CA VAL A 362 12.96 40.93 -2.05
C VAL A 362 13.79 41.42 -3.22
N SER A 363 15.12 41.33 -3.08
CA SER A 363 16.04 41.75 -4.14
C SER A 363 16.19 40.61 -5.16
N LEU A 364 16.08 40.93 -6.46
CA LEU A 364 16.14 39.95 -7.57
C LEU A 364 17.41 39.05 -7.58
N ARG A 365 18.50 39.47 -6.92
CA ARG A 365 19.72 38.67 -6.80
C ARG A 365 19.60 37.57 -5.73
N GLN A 366 18.92 37.85 -4.62
CA GLN A 366 18.65 36.88 -3.57
C GLN A 366 17.75 35.75 -4.08
N GLU A 367 16.76 36.07 -4.92
CA GLU A 367 15.84 35.07 -5.49
C GLU A 367 16.55 34.04 -6.38
N ASN A 368 17.56 34.45 -7.16
CA ASN A 368 18.30 33.54 -8.04
C ASN A 368 19.20 32.56 -7.27
N ASP A 369 19.87 33.04 -6.23
CA ASP A 369 20.74 32.20 -5.38
C ASP A 369 19.91 31.21 -4.54
N GLU A 370 18.73 31.64 -4.05
CA GLU A 370 17.78 30.78 -3.35
C GLU A 370 17.18 29.72 -4.28
N ALA A 371 16.80 30.08 -5.50
CA ALA A 371 16.26 29.13 -6.48
C ALA A 371 17.27 28.00 -6.81
N SER A 372 18.55 28.35 -7.01
CA SER A 372 19.59 27.33 -7.22
C SER A 372 19.77 26.42 -6.01
N THR A 373 19.65 26.96 -4.80
CA THR A 373 19.79 26.18 -3.56
C THR A 373 18.61 25.22 -3.38
N ILE A 374 17.38 25.67 -3.69
CA ILE A 374 16.18 24.83 -3.68
C ILE A 374 16.28 23.68 -4.68
N MET A 375 16.76 23.94 -5.91
CA MET A 375 16.95 22.88 -6.91
C MET A 375 17.94 21.81 -6.42
N ASN A 376 19.08 22.23 -5.85
CA ASN A 376 20.06 21.28 -5.30
C ASN A 376 19.47 20.45 -4.17
N LEU A 377 18.73 21.08 -3.25
CA LEU A 377 18.05 20.39 -2.16
C LEU A 377 16.98 19.41 -2.66
N ALA A 378 16.23 19.78 -3.69
CA ALA A 378 15.22 18.92 -4.29
C ALA A 378 15.84 17.70 -4.99
N GLU A 379 17.00 17.84 -5.63
CA GLU A 379 17.74 16.72 -6.23
C GLU A 379 18.31 15.77 -5.15
N GLU A 380 18.75 16.30 -4.00
CA GLU A 380 19.11 15.49 -2.83
C GLU A 380 17.88 14.73 -2.29
N ALA A 381 16.75 15.43 -2.12
CA ALA A 381 15.49 14.86 -1.66
C ALA A 381 14.99 13.74 -2.59
N LYS A 382 15.12 13.93 -3.90
CA LYS A 382 14.68 12.96 -4.91
C LYS A 382 15.46 11.63 -4.84
N LYS A 383 16.75 11.66 -4.47
CA LYS A 383 17.57 10.44 -4.28
C LYS A 383 17.02 9.54 -3.17
N ILE A 384 16.39 10.14 -2.16
CA ILE A 384 15.75 9.45 -1.03
C ILE A 384 14.22 9.38 -1.19
N ASN A 385 13.71 9.47 -2.42
CA ASN A 385 12.28 9.33 -2.75
C ASN A 385 11.36 10.40 -2.14
N ILE A 386 11.87 11.62 -1.97
CA ILE A 386 11.11 12.79 -1.52
C ILE A 386 10.93 13.77 -2.68
N PHE A 387 9.70 14.18 -2.93
CA PHE A 387 9.35 15.21 -3.90
C PHE A 387 9.15 16.54 -3.16
N LEU A 388 10.17 17.39 -3.21
CA LEU A 388 10.16 18.73 -2.64
C LEU A 388 9.58 19.72 -3.66
N TYR A 389 8.40 20.25 -3.39
CA TYR A 389 7.76 21.31 -4.17
C TYR A 389 7.82 22.62 -3.40
N CYS A 390 7.96 23.74 -4.11
CA CYS A 390 7.98 25.07 -3.49
C CYS A 390 6.88 25.96 -4.06
N VAL A 391 6.16 26.66 -3.18
CA VAL A 391 5.14 27.64 -3.56
C VAL A 391 5.38 28.94 -2.81
N GLN A 392 5.54 30.03 -3.54
CA GLN A 392 5.63 31.37 -3.00
C GLN A 392 4.26 32.02 -2.96
N LEU A 393 3.96 32.67 -1.83
CA LEU A 393 2.73 33.39 -1.56
C LEU A 393 3.06 34.83 -1.17
N ARG A 394 2.43 35.81 -1.81
CA ARG A 394 2.53 37.21 -1.39
C ARG A 394 1.42 37.52 -0.39
N TYR A 395 1.79 37.99 0.79
CA TYR A 395 0.81 38.45 1.76
C TYR A 395 0.12 39.72 1.24
N SER A 396 -1.22 39.76 1.32
CA SER A 396 -1.99 40.97 1.04
C SER A 396 -2.82 41.32 2.27
N LYS A 397 -2.84 42.61 2.61
CA LYS A 397 -3.75 43.15 3.64
C LYS A 397 -5.18 43.30 3.12
N VAL A 398 -5.39 43.20 1.81
CA VAL A 398 -6.70 43.25 1.17
C VAL A 398 -7.35 41.87 1.26
N SER A 399 -8.41 41.74 2.07
CA SER A 399 -9.04 40.44 2.38
C SER A 399 -9.41 39.62 1.13
N THR A 400 -10.00 40.27 0.13
CA THR A 400 -10.45 39.60 -1.11
C THR A 400 -9.27 39.09 -1.95
N GLU A 401 -8.18 39.84 -2.02
CA GLU A 401 -6.96 39.40 -2.71
C GLU A 401 -6.28 38.26 -1.96
N TRP A 402 -6.21 38.37 -0.63
CA TRP A 402 -5.67 37.32 0.22
C TRP A 402 -6.45 36.02 0.06
N GLU A 403 -7.78 36.06 0.20
CA GLU A 403 -8.65 34.89 0.00
C GLU A 403 -8.45 34.24 -1.37
N ARG A 404 -8.37 35.04 -2.45
CA ARG A 404 -8.12 34.51 -3.80
C ARG A 404 -6.77 33.78 -3.89
N THR A 405 -5.74 34.36 -3.27
CA THR A 405 -4.37 33.83 -3.29
C THR A 405 -4.29 32.52 -2.50
N VAL A 406 -4.91 32.46 -1.32
CA VAL A 406 -4.93 31.22 -0.51
C VAL A 406 -5.80 30.12 -1.16
N ASN A 407 -6.93 30.48 -1.80
CA ASN A 407 -7.71 29.53 -2.60
C ASN A 407 -6.84 28.89 -3.70
N ARG A 408 -6.05 29.70 -4.41
CA ARG A 408 -5.13 29.20 -5.44
C ARG A 408 -4.03 28.30 -4.85
N LEU A 409 -3.48 28.66 -3.69
CA LEU A 409 -2.53 27.81 -2.97
C LEU A 409 -3.13 26.43 -2.66
N CYS A 410 -4.37 26.36 -2.18
CA CYS A 410 -5.01 25.08 -1.90
C CYS A 410 -5.27 24.25 -3.16
N GLN A 411 -5.68 24.88 -4.27
CA GLN A 411 -5.80 24.19 -5.56
C GLN A 411 -4.47 23.61 -6.05
N LEU A 412 -3.39 24.41 -5.98
CA LEU A 412 -2.04 23.96 -6.31
C LEU A 412 -1.58 22.81 -5.40
N THR A 413 -1.83 22.94 -4.10
CA THR A 413 -1.50 21.92 -3.09
C THR A 413 -2.16 20.58 -3.44
N MET A 414 -3.47 20.59 -3.69
CA MET A 414 -4.20 19.37 -4.08
C MET A 414 -3.69 18.79 -5.40
N ALA A 415 -3.40 19.63 -6.39
CA ALA A 415 -2.89 19.19 -7.69
C ALA A 415 -1.50 18.53 -7.56
N LEU A 416 -0.58 19.13 -6.82
CA LEU A 416 0.77 18.60 -6.59
C LEU A 416 0.74 17.28 -5.80
N ILE A 417 -0.14 17.20 -4.79
CA ILE A 417 -0.34 15.98 -4.00
C ILE A 417 -0.89 14.83 -4.86
N ARG A 418 -1.90 15.13 -5.69
CA ARG A 418 -2.56 14.14 -6.55
C ARG A 418 -1.67 13.68 -7.69
N ASP A 419 -1.00 14.60 -8.39
CA ASP A 419 -0.16 14.25 -9.54
C ASP A 419 1.13 13.54 -9.10
N ARG A 420 1.70 13.93 -7.94
CA ARG A 420 2.91 13.33 -7.36
C ARG A 420 4.01 13.18 -8.43
N ASN A 421 4.27 14.26 -9.15
CA ASN A 421 5.11 14.26 -10.33
C ASN A 421 6.48 14.90 -10.05
N ALA A 422 7.50 14.06 -10.17
CA ALA A 422 8.89 14.44 -9.93
C ALA A 422 9.42 15.54 -10.88
N ALA A 423 8.72 15.87 -11.97
CA ALA A 423 9.13 16.94 -12.87
C ALA A 423 9.02 18.34 -12.24
N PHE A 424 8.14 18.52 -11.23
CA PHE A 424 7.95 19.80 -10.55
C PHE A 424 8.85 19.98 -9.33
N THR A 425 9.68 18.99 -8.97
CA THR A 425 10.53 19.10 -7.79
C THR A 425 11.57 20.20 -7.96
N GLY A 426 11.76 21.00 -6.92
CA GLY A 426 12.71 22.13 -6.93
C GLY A 426 12.24 23.36 -7.71
N GLN A 427 11.03 23.32 -8.29
CA GLN A 427 10.44 24.50 -8.94
C GLN A 427 9.81 25.43 -7.90
N MET A 428 10.01 26.75 -8.08
CA MET A 428 9.31 27.77 -7.32
C MET A 428 8.04 28.19 -8.05
N LEU A 429 6.89 27.70 -7.58
CA LEU A 429 5.58 28.09 -8.10
C LEU A 429 5.08 29.35 -7.40
N GLN A 430 4.15 30.08 -8.01
CA GLN A 430 3.52 31.25 -7.42
C GLN A 430 2.01 31.08 -7.34
N ALA A 431 1.46 31.28 -6.15
CA ALA A 431 0.01 31.28 -5.90
C ALA A 431 -0.55 32.71 -5.94
#